data_AF-A0A6M0SIF1-F1
#
_entry.id   AF-A0A6M0SIF1-F1
#
_cell.length_a   1.000
_cell.length_b   1.000
_cell.length_c   1.000
_cell.angle_alpha   90.00
_cell.angle_beta   90.00
_cell.angle_gamma   90.00
#
_symmetry.space_group_name_H-M   'P 1'
#
loop_
_entity.id
_entity.type
_entity.pdbx_description
1 polymer ?
#
loop_
_entity_poly.entity_id
_entity_poly.type
_entity_poly.pdbx_seq_one_letter_code
_entity_poly.pdbx_strand_id
1 'polypeptide(L)'
;MAKRLQVPFLGEYYNDLLVIEAWLKDRSTPAEAQSLLRSALIEREATRSEIIERLARKRGISADVLTADILAGTAEHLTSEEYATLRDQQEQQADDE
;
A
#
# COMPACT_ATOMS: atom_id res chain seq x y z
N MET A 1 -21.39 3.52 7.29
CA MET A 1 -20.87 4.87 7.66
C MET A 1 -19.35 4.77 7.70
N ALA A 2 -18.64 5.46 6.82
CA ALA A 2 -17.18 5.44 6.85
C ALA A 2 -16.68 6.17 8.10
N LYS A 3 -15.82 5.51 8.91
CA LYS A 3 -15.20 6.13 10.08
C LYS A 3 -14.20 7.18 9.61
N ARG A 4 -14.16 8.34 10.29
CA ARG A 4 -13.11 9.35 10.03
C ARG A 4 -11.74 8.71 10.27
N LEU A 5 -10.85 8.85 9.29
CA LEU A 5 -9.46 8.43 9.44
C LEU A 5 -8.83 9.23 10.57
N GLN A 6 -8.23 8.53 11.54
CA GLN A 6 -7.42 9.14 12.59
C GLN A 6 -5.98 8.77 12.32
N VAL A 7 -5.13 9.79 12.17
CA VAL A 7 -3.70 9.60 12.00
C VAL A 7 -3.05 9.79 13.38
N PRO A 8 -2.24 8.83 13.85
CA PRO A 8 -1.44 9.01 15.06
C PRO A 8 -0.51 10.23 14.96
N PHE A 9 -0.06 10.72 16.10
CA PHE A 9 0.94 11.79 16.13
C PHE A 9 2.21 11.37 15.38
N LEU A 10 2.59 12.15 14.35
CA LEU A 10 3.71 11.84 13.48
C LEU A 10 5.09 12.19 14.08
N GLY A 11 5.13 12.86 15.23
CA GLY A 11 6.34 13.49 15.78
C GLY A 11 6.30 15.01 15.63
N GLU A 12 6.99 15.71 16.53
CA GLU A 12 7.00 17.18 16.59
C GLU A 12 7.41 17.80 15.26
N TYR A 13 8.56 17.38 14.73
CA TYR A 13 9.10 17.84 13.44
C TYR A 13 8.08 17.80 12.29
N TYR A 14 7.39 16.67 12.09
CA TYR A 14 6.44 16.53 10.98
C TYR A 14 5.14 17.31 11.20
N ASN A 15 4.71 17.48 12.46
CA ASN A 15 3.55 18.30 12.75
C ASN A 15 3.85 19.78 12.52
N ASP A 16 5.04 20.25 12.89
CA ASP A 16 5.46 21.63 12.64
C ASP A 16 5.48 21.93 11.13
N LEU A 17 6.08 21.04 10.34
CA LEU A 17 6.07 21.16 8.87
C LEU A 17 4.65 21.23 8.31
N LEU A 18 3.74 20.37 8.79
CA LEU A 18 2.35 20.35 8.37
C LEU A 18 1.61 21.65 8.72
N VAL A 19 1.85 22.20 9.92
CA VAL A 19 1.25 23.49 10.36
C VAL A 19 1.78 24.63 9.50
N ILE A 20 3.08 24.67 9.22
CA ILE A 20 3.70 25.68 8.35
C ILE A 20 3.12 25.61 6.93
N GLU A 21 3.06 24.42 6.33
CA GLU A 21 2.49 24.20 5.00
C GLU A 21 1.01 24.62 4.92
N ALA A 22 0.23 24.25 5.93
CA ALA A 22 -1.18 24.62 5.99
C ALA A 22 -1.35 26.15 6.07
N TRP A 23 -0.53 26.82 6.88
CA TRP A 23 -0.53 28.28 7.02
C TRP A 23 -0.14 28.98 5.71
N LEU A 24 0.94 28.53 5.05
CA LEU A 24 1.40 29.10 3.77
C LEU A 24 0.35 29.03 2.66
N LYS A 25 -0.52 28.01 2.71
CA LYS A 25 -1.55 27.75 1.71
C LYS A 25 -2.94 28.27 2.10
N ASP A 26 -3.05 28.97 3.24
CA ASP A 26 -4.32 29.43 3.82
C ASP A 26 -5.35 28.29 3.97
N ARG A 27 -4.93 27.17 4.56
CA ARG A 27 -5.74 25.97 4.79
C ARG A 27 -5.71 25.56 6.25
N SER A 28 -6.78 24.88 6.67
CA SER A 28 -6.75 24.16 7.95
C SER A 28 -5.77 22.98 7.90
N THR A 29 -5.10 22.69 9.01
CA THR A 29 -4.17 21.55 9.15
C THR A 29 -4.79 20.22 8.69
N PRO A 30 -6.04 19.85 9.02
CA PRO A 30 -6.65 18.61 8.53
C PRO A 30 -6.87 18.59 7.01
N ALA A 31 -7.22 19.73 6.41
CA ALA A 31 -7.42 19.82 4.96
C ALA A 31 -6.08 19.68 4.21
N GLU A 32 -5.01 20.29 4.72
CA GLU A 32 -3.68 20.13 4.13
C GLU A 32 -3.15 18.70 4.33
N ALA A 33 -3.37 18.09 5.51
CA ALA A 33 -3.02 16.70 5.75
C ALA A 33 -3.73 15.75 4.77
N GLN A 34 -5.02 15.98 4.49
CA GLN A 34 -5.77 15.22 3.49
C GLN A 34 -5.16 15.38 2.09
N SER A 35 -4.80 16.61 1.72
CA SER A 35 -4.19 16.91 0.42
C SER A 35 -2.85 16.20 0.27
N LEU A 36 -1.97 16.30 1.27
CA LEU A 36 -0.64 15.68 1.25
C LEU A 36 -0.74 14.14 1.26
N LEU A 37 -1.65 13.57 2.05
CA LEU A 37 -1.88 12.13 2.04
C LEU A 37 -2.34 11.64 0.67
N ARG A 38 -3.24 12.38 0.01
CA ARG A 38 -3.68 12.05 -1.36
C ARG A 38 -2.49 12.07 -2.32
N SER A 39 -1.65 13.10 -2.28
CA SER A 39 -0.45 13.18 -3.13
C SER A 39 0.48 12.00 -2.89
N ALA A 40 0.79 11.67 -1.63
CA ALA A 40 1.66 10.55 -1.28
C ALA A 40 1.09 9.19 -1.74
N LEU A 41 -0.24 9.00 -1.71
CA LEU A 41 -0.88 7.77 -2.19
C LEU A 41 -0.77 7.61 -3.72
N ILE A 42 -0.85 8.73 -4.46
CA ILE A 42 -0.68 8.79 -5.92
C ILE A 42 0.79 8.56 -6.28
N GLU A 43 1.73 9.24 -5.61
CA GLU A 43 3.17 9.07 -5.85
C GLU A 43 3.62 7.61 -5.66
N ARG A 44 3.00 6.90 -4.71
CA ARG A 44 3.30 5.49 -4.43
C ARG A 44 2.48 4.50 -5.25
N GLU A 45 1.68 4.95 -6.21
CA GLU A 45 0.78 4.10 -7.00
C GLU A 45 1.54 3.06 -7.82
N ALA A 46 2.52 3.49 -8.62
CA ALA A 46 3.29 2.59 -9.48
C ALA A 46 3.96 1.47 -8.68
N THR A 47 4.70 1.83 -7.62
CA THR A 47 5.37 0.86 -6.74
C THR A 47 4.36 -0.09 -6.07
N ARG A 48 3.20 0.42 -5.65
CA ARG A 48 2.15 -0.41 -5.04
C ARG A 48 1.59 -1.41 -6.05
N SER A 49 1.35 -0.99 -7.29
CA SER A 49 0.88 -1.87 -8.37
C SER A 49 1.90 -2.96 -8.70
N GLU A 50 3.19 -2.63 -8.84
CA GLU A 50 4.25 -3.62 -9.06
C GLU A 50 4.34 -4.67 -7.95
N ILE A 51 4.18 -4.23 -6.69
CA ILE A 51 4.15 -5.14 -5.55
C ILE A 51 2.96 -6.08 -5.64
N ILE A 52 1.75 -5.55 -5.91
CA ILE A 52 0.53 -6.35 -6.03
C ILE A 52 0.67 -7.36 -7.17
N GLU A 53 1.15 -6.94 -8.34
CA GLU A 53 1.37 -7.85 -9.46
C GLU A 53 2.33 -8.99 -9.13
N ARG A 54 3.48 -8.68 -8.51
CA ARG A 54 4.45 -9.70 -8.09
C ARG A 54 3.83 -10.68 -7.09
N LEU A 55 3.04 -10.17 -6.16
CA LEU A 55 2.35 -10.98 -5.16
C LEU A 55 1.25 -11.85 -5.76
N ALA A 56 0.54 -11.35 -6.77
CA ALA A 56 -0.49 -12.07 -7.49
C ALA A 56 0.12 -13.19 -8.35
N ARG A 57 1.20 -12.89 -9.09
CA ARG A 57 1.96 -13.89 -9.86
C ARG A 57 2.42 -15.04 -8.99
N LYS A 58 2.96 -14.76 -7.80
CA LYS A 58 3.36 -15.80 -6.84
C LYS A 58 2.21 -16.69 -6.39
N ARG A 59 0.99 -16.16 -6.32
CA ARG A 59 -0.21 -16.90 -5.91
C ARG A 59 -0.96 -17.55 -7.09
N GLY A 60 -0.48 -17.40 -8.33
CA GLY A 60 -1.16 -17.89 -9.52
C GLY A 60 -2.51 -17.22 -9.80
N ILE A 61 -2.75 -16.01 -9.27
CA ILE A 61 -3.97 -15.23 -9.47
C ILE A 61 -3.67 -13.91 -10.19
N SER A 62 -4.71 -13.21 -10.68
CA SER A 62 -4.54 -11.88 -11.25
C SER A 62 -4.37 -10.81 -10.17
N ALA A 63 -3.72 -9.70 -10.54
CA ALA A 63 -3.57 -8.53 -9.66
C ALA A 63 -4.92 -7.95 -9.23
N ASP A 64 -5.93 -8.01 -10.10
CA ASP A 64 -7.28 -7.52 -9.81
C ASP A 64 -7.97 -8.36 -8.73
N VAL A 65 -7.83 -9.70 -8.79
CA VAL A 65 -8.38 -10.61 -7.77
C VAL A 65 -7.71 -10.34 -6.42
N LEU A 66 -6.37 -10.26 -6.39
CA LEU A 66 -5.66 -9.95 -5.15
C LEU A 66 -6.04 -8.58 -4.59
N THR A 67 -6.24 -7.58 -5.45
CA THR A 67 -6.68 -6.24 -5.03
C THR A 67 -8.08 -6.29 -4.43
N ALA A 68 -9.01 -7.02 -5.05
CA ALA A 68 -10.36 -7.20 -4.53
C ALA A 68 -10.35 -7.88 -3.15
N ASP A 69 -9.53 -8.92 -2.97
CA ASP A 69 -9.39 -9.63 -1.69
C ASP A 69 -8.80 -8.72 -0.60
N ILE A 70 -7.82 -7.88 -0.93
CA ILE A 70 -7.25 -6.89 0.02
C ILE A 70 -8.32 -5.89 0.44
N LEU A 71 -9.11 -5.36 -0.50
CA LEU A 71 -10.16 -4.39 -0.22
C LEU A 71 -11.34 -5.01 0.55
N ALA A 72 -11.60 -6.29 0.36
CA ALA A 72 -12.58 -7.07 1.13
C ALA A 72 -12.07 -7.47 2.52
N GLY A 73 -10.76 -7.35 2.79
CA GLY A 73 -10.13 -7.78 4.03
C GLY A 73 -9.98 -9.30 4.13
N THR A 74 -10.05 -10.02 3.01
CA THR A 74 -9.94 -11.49 2.92
C THR A 74 -8.58 -11.97 2.44
N ALA A 75 -7.71 -11.06 1.97
CA ALA A 75 -6.36 -11.42 1.55
C ALA A 75 -5.48 -11.83 2.74
N GLU A 76 -4.83 -12.99 2.62
CA GLU A 76 -3.86 -13.46 3.60
C GLU A 76 -2.42 -13.07 3.23
N HIS A 77 -1.64 -12.71 4.26
CA HIS A 77 -0.21 -12.50 4.12
C HIS A 77 0.48 -13.85 3.88
N LEU A 78 1.29 -13.94 2.83
CA LEU A 78 2.18 -15.08 2.65
C LEU A 78 3.17 -15.12 3.80
N THR A 79 3.20 -16.24 4.50
CA THR A 79 4.21 -16.58 5.49
C THR A 79 5.55 -16.83 4.81
N SER A 80 6.64 -16.77 5.58
CA SER A 80 7.98 -17.03 5.06
C SER A 80 8.13 -18.44 4.47
N GLU A 81 7.43 -19.43 5.02
CA GLU A 81 7.42 -20.81 4.52
C GLU A 81 6.71 -20.92 3.16
N GLU A 82 5.54 -20.30 3.03
CA GLU A 82 4.80 -20.27 1.75
C GLU A 82 5.59 -19.53 0.67
N TYR A 83 6.37 -18.51 1.04
CA TYR A 83 7.28 -17.85 0.11
C TYR A 83 8.38 -18.77 -0.42
N ALA A 84 8.92 -19.66 0.42
CA ALA A 84 9.94 -20.63 0.01
C ALA A 84 9.34 -21.67 -0.94
N THR A 85 8.18 -22.24 -0.59
CA THR A 85 7.49 -23.23 -1.43
C THR A 85 7.11 -22.69 -2.81
N LEU A 86 6.61 -21.45 -2.89
CA LEU A 86 6.25 -20.84 -4.17
C LEU A 86 7.46 -20.50 -5.04
N ARG A 87 8.63 -20.25 -4.43
CA ARG A 87 9.88 -20.06 -5.17
C ARG A 87 10.32 -21.38 -5.80
N ASP A 88 10.34 -22.46 -5.03
CA ASP A 88 10.83 -23.76 -5.49
C ASP A 88 9.94 -24.34 -6.62
N GLN A 89 8.62 -24.09 -6.56
CA GLN A 89 7.68 -24.48 -7.62
C GLN A 89 7.88 -23.70 -8.93
N GLN A 90 8.29 -22.43 -8.86
CA GLN A 90 8.58 -21.61 -10.05
C GLN A 90 9.91 -21.99 -10.70
N GLU A 91 10.91 -22.42 -9.91
CA GLU A 91 12.18 -22.93 -10.42
C GLU A 91 11.97 -24.29 -11.13
N GLN A 92 11.12 -25.17 -10.59
CA GLN A 92 10.82 -26.48 -11.19
C GLN A 92 10.00 -26.40 -12.49
N GLN A 93 9.11 -25.41 -12.63
CA GLN A 93 8.35 -25.21 -13.88
C GLN A 93 9.17 -24.59 -15.01
N ALA A 94 10.30 -23.94 -14.72
CA ALA A 94 11.18 -23.34 -15.72
C ALA A 94 12.19 -24.33 -16.33
N ASP A 95 12.42 -25.48 -15.66
CA ASP A 95 13.35 -26.52 -16.10
C ASP A 95 12.66 -27.64 -16.93
N ASP A 96 11.32 -27.65 -16.98
CA ASP A 96 10.49 -28.64 -17.69
C ASP A 96 9.93 -28.13 -19.06
N GLU A 97 10.30 -26.92 -19.50
CA GLU A 97 10.02 -26.34 -20.85
C GLU A 97 11.27 -26.30 -21.74
#